data_AF-A0A6P0I1W8-F1
#
_entry.id   AF-A0A6P0I1W8-F1
#
_cell.length_a   1.000
_cell.length_b   1.000
_cell.length_c   1.000
_cell.angle_alpha   90.00
_cell.angle_beta   90.00
_cell.angle_gamma   90.00
#
_symmetry.space_group_name_H-M   'P 1'
#
loop_
_entity.id
_entity.type
_entity.pdbx_description
1 polymer ?
#
loop_
_entity_poly.entity_id
_entity_poly.type
_entity_poly.pdbx_seq_one_letter_code
_entity_poly.pdbx_strand_id
1 'polypeptide(L)'
;MINYLTNTGTNSVQLNQELLHIELEIQENAHYLLKGNIESSIPARNAALVTFQFGNKSGSLISPPYLGISNSATVGPYKYIPINSDKKEQFLIAFQTPPESSHLTLGFRLWNSKKKVFIDNKIEVVKIKDEFELEAIHNLFTNEIELAKNYWSNIGVSKGYTKDALWSHKISDEIISFNPSSVLEFGCNAGRNLKILLGKNQSIQNYLGLDINQDAINYGNSQGLEKLRVGDESSLIDISSGAYDICFTVSVIDHIPQPLNVVLNLIRISKKACLLLE
;
A
#
# COMPACT_ATOMS: atom_id res chain seq x y z
N MET A 1 26.33 -6.17 2.89
CA MET A 1 27.05 -5.43 3.95
C MET A 1 26.37 -5.72 5.27
N ILE A 2 27.14 -6.00 6.31
CA ILE A 2 26.65 -6.17 7.67
C ILE A 2 26.83 -4.83 8.36
N ASN A 3 25.75 -4.30 8.93
CA ASN A 3 25.73 -3.06 9.70
C ASN A 3 25.15 -3.33 11.08
N TYR A 4 25.55 -2.51 12.04
CA TYR A 4 25.07 -2.61 13.42
C TYR A 4 24.25 -1.36 13.77
N LEU A 5 23.07 -1.55 14.34
CA LEU A 5 22.19 -0.44 14.76
C LEU A 5 22.76 0.37 15.91
N THR A 6 23.50 -0.29 16.81
CA THR A 6 24.12 0.33 17.98
C THR A 6 25.44 -0.34 18.32
N ASN A 7 26.34 0.41 18.97
CA ASN A 7 27.62 -0.10 19.51
C ASN A 7 27.50 -0.59 20.97
N THR A 8 26.28 -0.88 21.45
CA THR A 8 26.00 -1.12 22.88
C THR A 8 26.42 -2.50 23.40
N GLY A 9 26.95 -3.38 22.54
CA GLY A 9 27.34 -4.75 22.89
C GLY A 9 26.16 -5.69 23.17
N THR A 10 24.92 -5.21 23.09
CA THR A 10 23.70 -6.02 23.20
C THR A 10 23.32 -6.59 21.84
N ASN A 11 22.87 -7.84 21.80
CA ASN A 11 22.49 -8.52 20.54
C ASN A 11 21.18 -7.97 19.93
N SER A 12 20.34 -7.32 20.73
CA SER A 12 19.10 -6.69 20.28
C SER A 12 18.93 -5.31 20.93
N VAL A 13 18.06 -4.50 20.31
CA VAL A 13 17.71 -3.14 20.73
C VAL A 13 16.19 -3.02 20.74
N GLN A 14 15.64 -2.46 21.82
CA GLN A 14 14.21 -2.17 21.87
C GLN A 14 13.89 -0.97 20.96
N LEU A 15 12.96 -1.13 20.04
CA LEU A 15 12.46 -0.02 19.24
C LEU A 15 11.58 0.90 20.10
N ASN A 16 11.78 2.20 19.92
CA ASN A 16 10.97 3.27 20.50
C ASN A 16 10.54 4.24 19.38
N GLN A 17 10.02 5.43 19.72
CA GLN A 17 9.62 6.41 18.70
C GLN A 17 10.82 7.15 18.06
N GLU A 18 12.00 7.08 18.67
CA GLU A 18 13.23 7.65 18.13
C GLU A 18 13.78 6.74 17.03
N LEU A 19 14.43 7.36 16.04
CA LEU A 19 14.97 6.64 14.89
C LEU A 19 16.37 6.09 15.22
N LEU A 20 16.50 4.77 15.14
CA LEU A 20 17.81 4.13 15.02
C LEU A 20 18.19 4.10 13.55
N HIS A 21 19.33 4.70 13.18
CA HIS A 21 19.73 4.78 11.78
C HIS A 21 20.96 3.93 11.49
N ILE A 22 21.00 3.38 10.27
CA ILE A 22 22.23 2.92 9.63
C ILE A 22 22.39 3.65 8.31
N GLU A 23 23.64 3.91 7.96
CA GLU A 23 24.02 4.53 6.69
C GLU A 23 24.93 3.57 5.92
N LEU A 24 24.76 3.54 4.60
CA LEU A 24 25.54 2.66 3.75
C LEU A 24 25.65 3.22 2.33
N GLU A 25 26.76 2.88 1.67
CA GLU A 25 26.94 3.11 0.24
C GLU A 25 26.14 2.09 -0.57
N ILE A 26 25.51 2.57 -1.65
CA ILE A 26 24.69 1.76 -2.53
C ILE A 26 24.98 2.13 -3.99
N GLN A 27 24.49 1.30 -4.91
CA GLN A 27 24.50 1.58 -6.34
C GLN A 27 23.11 2.01 -6.77
N GLU A 28 23.03 2.97 -7.69
CA GLU A 28 21.79 3.39 -8.34
C GLU A 28 21.17 2.25 -9.15
N ASN A 29 19.85 2.29 -9.35
CA ASN A 29 19.08 1.34 -10.15
C ASN A 29 19.36 -0.13 -9.82
N ALA A 30 19.66 -0.44 -8.56
CA ALA A 30 19.99 -1.77 -8.11
C ALA A 30 18.95 -2.27 -7.11
N HIS A 31 18.77 -3.59 -7.11
CA HIS A 31 17.90 -4.25 -6.15
C HIS A 31 18.71 -4.66 -4.92
N TYR A 32 18.11 -4.43 -3.75
CA TYR A 32 18.66 -4.80 -2.46
C TYR A 32 17.65 -5.56 -1.62
N LEU A 33 18.18 -6.42 -0.75
CA LEU A 33 17.43 -7.13 0.27
C LEU A 33 17.95 -6.75 1.65
N LEU A 34 17.10 -6.08 2.43
CA LEU A 34 17.29 -5.79 3.84
C LEU A 34 16.84 -7.00 4.67
N LYS A 35 17.70 -7.50 5.54
CA LYS A 35 17.47 -8.66 6.40
C LYS A 35 17.82 -8.32 7.84
N GLY A 36 17.06 -8.86 8.77
CA GLY A 36 17.34 -8.81 10.20
C GLY A 36 16.41 -9.75 10.95
N ASN A 37 16.52 -9.79 12.27
CA ASN A 37 15.53 -10.46 13.10
C ASN A 37 14.76 -9.45 13.94
N ILE A 38 13.49 -9.74 14.17
CA ILE A 38 12.59 -8.93 14.98
C ILE A 38 11.79 -9.85 15.91
N GLU A 39 11.49 -9.36 17.11
CA GLU A 39 10.65 -10.06 18.08
C GLU A 39 9.70 -9.07 18.76
N SER A 40 8.52 -9.55 19.13
CA SER A 40 7.59 -8.82 19.98
C SER A 40 6.95 -9.78 20.96
N SER A 41 6.57 -9.28 22.15
CA SER A 41 5.93 -10.12 23.18
C SER A 41 4.57 -10.69 22.77
N ILE A 42 3.94 -10.13 21.72
CA ILE A 42 2.70 -10.60 21.09
C ILE A 42 2.73 -10.20 19.61
N PRO A 43 2.00 -10.91 18.71
CA PRO A 43 1.92 -10.54 17.30
C PRO A 43 1.52 -9.07 17.14
N ALA A 44 2.29 -8.33 16.33
CA ALA A 44 2.23 -6.86 16.30
C ALA A 44 2.39 -6.34 14.86
N ARG A 45 1.51 -6.79 13.97
CA ARG A 45 1.48 -6.31 12.57
C ARG A 45 1.48 -4.78 12.55
N ASN A 46 2.36 -4.20 11.74
CA ASN A 46 2.53 -2.76 11.54
C ASN A 46 2.99 -1.96 12.78
N ALA A 47 3.49 -2.63 13.82
CA ALA A 47 3.97 -1.97 15.04
C ALA A 47 5.39 -1.39 14.90
N ALA A 48 6.11 -1.71 13.84
CA ALA A 48 7.43 -1.19 13.53
C ALA A 48 7.54 -0.90 12.05
N LEU A 49 8.36 0.10 11.71
CA LEU A 49 8.66 0.46 10.34
C LEU A 49 10.15 0.76 10.17
N VAL A 50 10.59 0.65 8.92
CA VAL A 50 11.87 1.17 8.43
C VAL A 50 11.58 2.30 7.45
N THR A 51 12.26 3.42 7.61
CA THR A 51 12.23 4.59 6.72
C THR A 51 13.42 4.57 5.77
N PHE A 52 13.25 5.16 4.60
CA PHE A 52 14.25 5.19 3.54
C PHE A 52 14.56 6.63 3.13
N GLN A 53 15.84 6.98 3.10
CA GLN A 53 16.34 8.23 2.53
C GLN A 53 17.49 7.91 1.59
N PHE A 54 17.34 8.25 0.31
CA PHE A 54 18.39 8.07 -0.69
C PHE A 54 19.12 9.40 -0.92
N GLY A 55 20.44 9.34 -0.97
CA GLY A 55 21.30 10.48 -1.32
C GLY A 55 22.15 10.17 -2.54
N ASN A 56 22.47 11.20 -3.31
CA ASN A 56 23.39 11.09 -4.45
C ASN A 56 24.87 11.30 -4.02
N LYS A 57 25.79 11.34 -4.99
CA LYS A 57 27.23 11.53 -4.73
C LYS A 57 27.58 12.90 -4.18
N SER A 58 26.74 13.92 -4.39
CA SER A 58 26.92 15.25 -3.80
C SER A 58 26.36 15.35 -2.38
N GLY A 59 25.79 14.27 -1.83
CA GLY A 59 25.12 14.26 -0.54
C GLY A 59 23.71 14.89 -0.56
N SER A 60 23.19 15.24 -1.74
CA SER A 60 21.84 15.76 -1.89
C SER A 60 20.82 14.63 -1.81
N LEU A 61 19.71 14.86 -1.11
CA LEU A 61 18.62 13.88 -1.00
C LEU A 61 17.87 13.76 -2.33
N ILE A 62 17.58 12.52 -2.72
CA ILE A 62 16.70 12.21 -3.85
C ILE A 62 15.27 12.19 -3.32
N SER A 63 14.36 12.88 -4.01
CA SER A 63 12.97 12.97 -3.56
C SER A 63 12.16 11.73 -3.95
N PRO A 64 11.19 11.27 -3.13
CA PRO A 64 10.24 10.23 -3.52
C PRO A 64 9.35 10.68 -4.69
N PRO A 65 8.64 9.77 -5.38
CA PRO A 65 8.39 8.37 -5.02
C PRO A 65 9.57 7.43 -5.32
N TYR A 66 9.71 6.40 -4.49
CA TYR A 66 10.63 5.28 -4.76
C TYR A 66 9.81 4.04 -5.11
N LEU A 67 10.31 3.25 -6.06
CA LEU A 67 9.57 2.08 -6.52
C LEU A 67 9.42 1.05 -5.38
N GLY A 68 8.17 0.68 -5.11
CA GLY A 68 7.83 -0.32 -4.11
C GLY A 68 8.01 0.13 -2.65
N ILE A 69 8.19 1.43 -2.37
CA ILE A 69 8.27 1.98 -1.01
C ILE A 69 7.11 2.98 -0.81
N SER A 70 6.32 2.78 0.25
CA SER A 70 5.20 3.68 0.59
C SER A 70 5.71 5.05 1.04
N ASN A 71 4.90 6.10 0.91
CA ASN A 71 5.28 7.45 1.34
C ASN A 71 4.18 8.07 2.21
N SER A 72 4.57 8.62 3.36
CA SER A 72 3.67 9.32 4.28
C SER A 72 4.12 10.77 4.49
N ALA A 73 3.16 11.69 4.60
CA ALA A 73 3.45 13.08 4.98
C ALA A 73 4.12 13.19 6.37
N THR A 74 3.85 12.26 7.28
CA THR A 74 4.36 12.29 8.65
C THR A 74 5.69 11.55 8.80
N VAL A 75 5.87 10.47 8.03
CA VAL A 75 7.01 9.54 8.24
C VAL A 75 8.02 9.53 7.10
N GLY A 76 7.68 10.15 5.97
CA GLY A 76 8.45 10.04 4.74
C GLY A 76 8.30 8.67 4.08
N PRO A 77 9.27 8.25 3.26
CA PRO A 77 9.26 6.95 2.60
C PRO A 77 9.52 5.81 3.59
N TYR A 78 8.69 4.77 3.60
CA TYR A 78 8.76 3.70 4.59
C TYR A 78 8.26 2.34 4.10
N LYS A 79 8.60 1.30 4.85
CA LYS A 79 7.97 -0.02 4.84
C LYS A 79 7.71 -0.50 6.26
N TYR A 80 6.62 -1.23 6.46
CA TYR A 80 6.41 -1.94 7.71
C TYR A 80 7.38 -3.11 7.84
N ILE A 81 7.87 -3.34 9.05
CA ILE A 81 8.65 -4.55 9.36
C ILE A 81 7.64 -5.64 9.78
N PRO A 82 7.61 -6.79 9.09
CA PRO A 82 6.66 -7.85 9.41
C PRO A 82 6.95 -8.43 10.80
N ILE A 83 5.92 -8.51 11.64
CA ILE A 83 5.97 -9.13 12.97
C ILE A 83 4.77 -10.09 13.06
N ASN A 84 5.02 -11.34 12.69
CA ASN A 84 3.95 -12.31 12.45
C ASN A 84 3.67 -13.21 13.65
N SER A 85 4.64 -13.38 14.56
CA SER A 85 4.47 -14.14 15.79
C SER A 85 4.98 -13.40 17.03
N ASP A 86 4.84 -14.06 18.18
CA ASP A 86 5.43 -13.70 19.47
C ASP A 86 6.87 -14.23 19.65
N LYS A 87 7.42 -14.84 18.60
CA LYS A 87 8.78 -15.37 18.59
C LYS A 87 9.69 -14.46 17.78
N LYS A 88 10.99 -14.63 18.00
CA LYS A 88 12.01 -14.04 17.15
C LYS A 88 11.96 -14.65 15.76
N GLU A 89 11.78 -13.80 14.77
CA GLU A 89 11.67 -14.19 13.36
C GLU A 89 12.57 -13.33 12.49
N GLN A 90 13.01 -13.90 11.37
CA GLN A 90 13.70 -13.14 10.35
C GLN A 90 12.69 -12.32 9.56
N PHE A 91 12.98 -11.03 9.35
CA PHE A 91 12.27 -10.22 8.39
C PHE A 91 13.13 -10.01 7.13
N LEU A 92 12.43 -9.89 6.00
CA LEU A 92 13.01 -9.65 4.68
C LEU A 92 12.28 -8.48 4.05
N ILE A 93 13.01 -7.46 3.61
CA ILE A 93 12.45 -6.28 2.96
C ILE A 93 13.25 -6.02 1.69
N ALA A 94 12.64 -6.26 0.54
CA ALA A 94 13.23 -5.95 -0.75
C ALA A 94 12.90 -4.51 -1.17
N PHE A 95 13.86 -3.85 -1.83
CA PHE A 95 13.70 -2.51 -2.39
C PHE A 95 14.60 -2.29 -3.60
N GLN A 96 14.24 -1.31 -4.43
CA GLN A 96 15.06 -0.84 -5.54
C GLN A 96 15.54 0.58 -5.25
N THR A 97 16.80 0.85 -5.57
CA THR A 97 17.39 2.18 -5.43
C THR A 97 17.02 3.06 -6.62
N PRO A 98 16.72 4.35 -6.41
CA PRO A 98 16.41 5.26 -7.51
C PRO A 98 17.66 5.55 -8.37
N PRO A 99 17.49 6.14 -9.56
CA PRO A 99 18.59 6.73 -10.31
C PRO A 99 19.39 7.73 -9.46
N GLU A 100 20.69 7.86 -9.77
CA GLU A 100 21.65 8.79 -9.15
C GLU A 100 21.98 8.52 -7.66
N SER A 101 21.36 7.53 -7.03
CA SER A 101 21.63 7.22 -5.63
C SER A 101 23.02 6.59 -5.44
N SER A 102 23.75 7.07 -4.44
CA SER A 102 25.00 6.45 -3.98
C SER A 102 25.03 6.19 -2.48
N HIS A 103 24.10 6.77 -1.73
CA HIS A 103 23.99 6.63 -0.28
C HIS A 103 22.55 6.29 0.11
N LEU A 104 22.41 5.48 1.15
CA LEU A 104 21.13 5.13 1.75
C LEU A 104 21.22 5.27 3.27
N THR A 105 20.25 5.97 3.84
CA THR A 105 19.98 5.98 5.27
C THR A 105 18.70 5.20 5.54
N LEU A 106 18.79 4.19 6.41
CA LEU A 106 17.66 3.40 6.87
C LEU A 106 17.37 3.74 8.33
N GLY A 107 16.15 4.18 8.63
CA GLY A 107 15.74 4.55 9.98
C GLY A 107 14.67 3.62 10.56
N PHE A 108 14.97 2.92 11.65
CA PHE A 108 14.12 1.93 12.29
C PHE A 108 13.44 2.53 13.52
N ARG A 109 12.12 2.32 13.66
CA ARG A 109 11.37 2.79 14.83
C ARG A 109 10.09 2.00 15.08
N LEU A 110 9.56 2.15 16.29
CA LEU A 110 8.22 1.74 16.66
C LEU A 110 7.18 2.67 16.02
N TRP A 111 6.04 2.10 15.60
CA TRP A 111 4.96 2.84 14.95
C TRP A 111 3.62 2.55 15.61
N ASN A 112 2.97 3.61 16.13
CA ASN A 112 1.62 3.59 16.69
C ASN A 112 1.29 2.37 17.57
N SER A 113 2.26 1.93 18.36
CA SER A 113 2.15 0.71 19.17
C SER A 113 2.62 0.97 20.58
N LYS A 114 1.92 0.35 21.55
CA LYS A 114 2.35 0.27 22.95
C LYS A 114 3.12 -1.02 23.25
N LYS A 115 3.24 -1.90 22.26
CA LYS A 115 3.88 -3.21 22.40
C LYS A 115 5.40 -3.03 22.41
N LYS A 116 6.09 -3.87 23.18
CA LYS A 116 7.55 -3.93 23.12
C LYS A 116 7.95 -4.70 21.86
N VAL A 117 8.77 -4.07 21.04
CA VAL A 117 9.35 -4.66 19.84
C VAL A 117 10.85 -4.52 19.95
N PHE A 118 11.57 -5.61 19.71
CA PHE A 118 13.02 -5.64 19.72
C PHE A 118 13.50 -6.06 18.33
N ILE A 119 14.55 -5.40 17.87
CA ILE A 119 15.22 -5.72 16.61
C ILE A 119 16.64 -6.15 16.93
N ASP A 120 17.16 -7.16 16.22
CA ASP A 120 18.56 -7.53 16.33
C ASP A 120 19.45 -6.37 15.92
N ASN A 121 20.56 -6.19 16.65
CA ASN A 121 21.52 -5.15 16.34
C ASN A 121 22.14 -5.35 14.95
N LYS A 122 22.23 -6.61 14.49
CA LYS A 122 22.86 -7.01 13.24
C LYS A 122 21.82 -6.94 12.13
N ILE A 123 22.01 -5.96 11.25
CA ILE A 123 21.20 -5.73 10.07
C ILE A 123 22.06 -5.96 8.83
N GLU A 124 21.53 -6.71 7.87
CA GLU A 124 22.23 -7.01 6.63
C GLU A 124 21.52 -6.36 5.45
N VAL A 125 22.26 -5.62 4.64
CA VAL A 125 21.75 -5.11 3.37
C VAL A 125 22.57 -5.75 2.26
N VAL A 126 21.92 -6.60 1.46
CA VAL A 126 22.57 -7.42 0.44
C VAL A 126 22.14 -6.92 -0.93
N LYS A 127 23.12 -6.55 -1.77
CA LYS A 127 22.87 -6.28 -3.18
C LYS A 127 22.58 -7.60 -3.89
N ILE A 128 21.48 -7.65 -4.63
CA ILE A 128 21.08 -8.82 -5.42
C ILE A 128 21.87 -8.79 -6.73
N LYS A 129 22.50 -9.91 -7.10
CA LYS A 129 23.49 -9.94 -8.20
C LYS A 129 23.04 -10.71 -9.43
N ASP A 130 22.16 -11.69 -9.27
CA ASP A 130 21.72 -12.54 -10.37
C ASP A 130 20.19 -12.53 -10.53
N GLU A 131 19.75 -12.91 -11.73
CA GLU A 131 18.34 -12.92 -12.12
C GLU A 131 17.52 -13.93 -11.30
N PHE A 132 18.14 -14.99 -10.79
CA PHE A 132 17.46 -16.03 -10.02
C PHE A 132 17.12 -15.55 -8.59
N GLU A 133 18.04 -14.85 -7.93
CA GLU A 133 17.77 -14.16 -6.67
C GLU A 133 16.69 -13.08 -6.84
N LEU A 134 16.70 -12.39 -7.99
CA LEU A 134 15.67 -11.43 -8.40
C LEU A 134 14.31 -12.11 -8.54
N GLU A 135 14.23 -13.30 -9.14
CA GLU A 135 13.00 -14.09 -9.25
C GLU A 135 12.50 -14.55 -7.88
N ALA A 136 13.39 -15.05 -7.01
CA ALA A 136 13.03 -15.43 -5.64
C ALA A 136 12.47 -14.24 -4.84
N ILE A 137 12.99 -13.04 -5.08
CA ILE A 137 12.51 -11.80 -4.45
C ILE A 137 11.22 -11.31 -5.10
N HIS A 138 11.09 -11.45 -6.42
CA HIS A 138 9.82 -11.24 -7.09
C HIS A 138 8.73 -12.11 -6.45
N ASN A 139 9.04 -13.38 -6.15
CA ASN A 139 8.13 -14.27 -5.42
C ASN A 139 7.81 -13.78 -4.00
N LEU A 140 8.73 -13.11 -3.30
CA LEU A 140 8.44 -12.44 -2.02
C LEU A 140 7.45 -11.27 -2.20
N PHE A 141 7.62 -10.45 -3.25
CA PHE A 141 6.67 -9.39 -3.58
C PHE A 141 5.31 -9.94 -4.02
N THR A 142 5.30 -11.02 -4.79
CA THR A 142 4.09 -11.75 -5.17
C THR A 142 3.37 -12.23 -3.92
N ASN A 143 4.10 -12.70 -2.91
CA ASN A 143 3.50 -13.09 -1.63
C ASN A 143 2.89 -11.88 -0.89
N GLU A 144 3.48 -10.68 -0.92
CA GLU A 144 2.83 -9.48 -0.36
C GLU A 144 1.54 -9.13 -1.10
N ILE A 145 1.53 -9.21 -2.44
CA ILE A 145 0.33 -9.01 -3.27
C ILE A 145 -0.73 -10.05 -2.92
N GLU A 146 -0.37 -11.33 -2.87
CA GLU A 146 -1.27 -12.42 -2.51
C GLU A 146 -1.80 -12.27 -1.08
N LEU A 147 -0.96 -11.89 -0.12
CA LEU A 147 -1.37 -11.65 1.27
C LEU A 147 -2.35 -10.48 1.38
N ALA A 148 -2.09 -9.38 0.66
CA ALA A 148 -3.01 -8.24 0.61
C ALA A 148 -4.35 -8.65 -0.02
N LYS A 149 -4.30 -9.32 -1.17
CA LYS A 149 -5.50 -9.82 -1.86
C LYS A 149 -6.29 -10.79 -0.99
N ASN A 150 -5.62 -11.75 -0.36
CA ASN A 150 -6.22 -12.71 0.56
C ASN A 150 -6.83 -12.01 1.79
N TYR A 151 -6.17 -10.99 2.34
CA TYR A 151 -6.72 -10.24 3.45
C TYR A 151 -8.01 -9.51 3.05
N TRP A 152 -7.98 -8.76 1.94
CA TRP A 152 -9.12 -7.95 1.50
C TRP A 152 -10.27 -8.77 0.92
N SER A 153 -9.98 -9.92 0.30
CA SER A 153 -11.01 -10.83 -0.23
C SER A 153 -11.78 -11.56 0.87
N ASN A 154 -11.17 -11.74 2.06
CA ASN A 154 -11.74 -12.49 3.17
C ASN A 154 -12.12 -11.65 4.39
N ILE A 155 -11.87 -10.34 4.38
CA ILE A 155 -12.34 -9.47 5.47
C ILE A 155 -13.86 -9.46 5.45
N GLY A 156 -14.49 -9.85 6.56
CA GLY A 156 -15.95 -9.85 6.64
C GLY A 156 -16.54 -8.47 6.35
N VAL A 157 -17.77 -8.43 5.81
CA VAL A 157 -18.49 -7.19 5.52
C VAL A 157 -18.67 -6.38 6.81
N SER A 158 -17.81 -5.39 7.01
CA SER A 158 -17.81 -4.62 8.25
C SER A 158 -19.00 -3.67 8.28
N LYS A 159 -19.60 -3.46 9.46
CA LYS A 159 -20.66 -2.46 9.66
C LYS A 159 -20.22 -1.03 9.29
N GLY A 160 -18.91 -0.77 9.24
CA GLY A 160 -18.37 0.53 8.83
C GLY A 160 -18.51 0.77 7.32
N TYR A 161 -18.48 -0.31 6.52
CA TYR A 161 -18.61 -0.24 5.05
C TYR A 161 -20.05 -0.21 4.55
N THR A 162 -21.03 -0.31 5.45
CA THR A 162 -22.46 -0.31 5.11
C THR A 162 -23.23 0.89 5.67
N LYS A 163 -22.60 1.65 6.58
CA LYS A 163 -23.16 2.87 7.18
C LYS A 163 -22.69 4.11 6.46
N ASP A 164 -23.59 5.08 6.32
CA ASP A 164 -23.29 6.41 5.80
C ASP A 164 -22.09 7.03 6.52
N ALA A 165 -21.25 7.70 5.73
CA ALA A 165 -20.05 8.36 6.23
C ALA A 165 -19.90 9.73 5.58
N LEU A 166 -19.39 10.71 6.35
CA LEU A 166 -19.25 12.09 5.90
C LEU A 166 -18.47 12.21 4.59
N TRP A 167 -17.41 11.41 4.45
CA TRP A 167 -16.59 11.41 3.24
C TRP A 167 -17.32 10.84 2.02
N SER A 168 -18.23 9.88 2.19
CA SER A 168 -19.08 9.36 1.11
C SER A 168 -19.99 10.45 0.53
N HIS A 169 -20.50 11.35 1.38
CA HIS A 169 -21.28 12.49 0.91
C HIS A 169 -20.40 13.48 0.14
N LYS A 170 -19.22 13.82 0.68
CA LYS A 170 -18.28 14.76 0.04
C LYS A 170 -17.84 14.30 -1.34
N ILE A 171 -17.41 13.03 -1.47
CA ILE A 171 -17.00 12.50 -2.77
C ILE A 171 -18.17 12.45 -3.75
N SER A 172 -19.39 12.13 -3.26
CA SER A 172 -20.58 12.15 -4.11
C SER A 172 -20.89 13.55 -4.64
N ASP A 173 -20.78 14.58 -3.80
CA ASP A 173 -21.05 15.97 -4.21
C ASP A 173 -20.02 16.45 -5.24
N GLU A 174 -18.74 16.09 -5.05
CA GLU A 174 -17.69 16.37 -6.02
C GLU A 174 -17.96 15.66 -7.36
N ILE A 175 -18.29 14.37 -7.34
CA ILE A 175 -18.63 13.59 -8.55
C ILE A 175 -19.81 14.23 -9.30
N ILE A 176 -20.86 14.65 -8.57
CA ILE A 176 -22.07 15.26 -9.17
C ILE A 176 -21.73 16.57 -9.88
N SER A 177 -20.74 17.33 -9.40
CA SER A 177 -20.32 18.60 -10.02
C SER A 177 -19.85 18.45 -11.48
N PHE A 178 -19.42 17.25 -11.88
CA PHE A 178 -19.03 16.92 -13.26
C PHE A 178 -20.22 16.53 -14.16
N ASN A 179 -21.44 16.55 -13.64
CA ASN A 179 -22.68 16.12 -14.30
C ASN A 179 -22.52 14.75 -15.02
N PRO A 180 -22.15 13.68 -14.29
CA PRO A 180 -21.89 12.38 -14.90
C PRO A 180 -23.18 11.66 -15.29
N SER A 181 -23.09 10.90 -16.38
CA SER A 181 -24.08 9.91 -16.80
C SER A 181 -23.64 8.48 -16.48
N SER A 182 -22.34 8.27 -16.28
CA SER A 182 -21.75 6.97 -15.93
C SER A 182 -20.59 7.07 -14.94
N VAL A 183 -20.53 6.15 -13.97
CA VAL A 183 -19.48 6.13 -12.95
C VAL A 183 -18.88 4.74 -12.72
N LEU A 184 -17.60 4.68 -12.36
CA LEU A 184 -16.95 3.45 -11.91
C LEU A 184 -16.30 3.69 -10.55
N GLU A 185 -16.58 2.81 -9.58
CA GLU A 185 -15.87 2.75 -8.30
C GLU A 185 -14.96 1.53 -8.26
N PHE A 186 -13.65 1.72 -8.04
CA PHE A 186 -12.70 0.63 -7.80
C PHE A 186 -12.46 0.48 -6.29
N GLY A 187 -12.50 -0.75 -5.78
CA GLY A 187 -12.54 -1.07 -4.35
C GLY A 187 -13.85 -0.64 -3.68
N CYS A 188 -15.00 -0.96 -4.31
CA CYS A 188 -16.31 -0.47 -3.87
C CYS A 188 -16.83 -1.14 -2.58
N ASN A 189 -16.24 -2.25 -2.15
CA ASN A 189 -16.75 -3.14 -1.10
C ASN A 189 -18.26 -3.42 -1.30
N ALA A 190 -19.08 -3.17 -0.28
CA ALA A 190 -20.54 -3.27 -0.33
C ALA A 190 -21.25 -2.16 -1.11
N GLY A 191 -20.52 -1.22 -1.72
CA GLY A 191 -21.05 -0.15 -2.58
C GLY A 191 -21.67 1.03 -1.82
N ARG A 192 -21.24 1.32 -0.59
CA ARG A 192 -21.77 2.45 0.20
C ARG A 192 -21.71 3.78 -0.56
N ASN A 193 -20.57 4.09 -1.17
CA ASN A 193 -20.39 5.37 -1.85
C ASN A 193 -21.29 5.44 -3.09
N LEU A 194 -21.33 4.37 -3.90
CA LEU A 194 -22.27 4.24 -5.01
C LEU A 194 -23.73 4.39 -4.57
N LYS A 195 -24.16 3.76 -3.47
CA LYS A 195 -25.53 3.89 -2.95
C LYS A 195 -25.91 5.34 -2.66
N ILE A 196 -25.03 6.08 -1.98
CA ILE A 196 -25.26 7.49 -1.65
C ILE A 196 -25.27 8.34 -2.92
N LEU A 197 -24.31 8.13 -3.81
CA LEU A 197 -24.20 8.85 -5.07
C LEU A 197 -25.44 8.68 -5.95
N LEU A 198 -25.89 7.43 -6.16
CA LEU A 198 -27.07 7.11 -6.97
C LEU A 198 -28.36 7.62 -6.32
N GLY A 199 -28.43 7.63 -4.99
CA GLY A 199 -29.56 8.25 -4.26
C GLY A 199 -29.63 9.77 -4.46
N LYS A 200 -28.47 10.44 -4.53
CA LYS A 200 -28.37 11.90 -4.73
C LYS A 200 -28.57 12.34 -6.18
N ASN A 201 -28.19 11.51 -7.15
CA ASN A 201 -28.18 11.92 -8.55
C ASN A 201 -28.79 10.86 -9.49
N GLN A 202 -30.04 11.12 -9.89
CA GLN A 202 -30.79 10.29 -10.83
C GLN A 202 -30.33 10.44 -12.29
N SER A 203 -29.40 11.36 -12.61
CA SER A 203 -28.84 11.48 -13.97
C SER A 203 -27.90 10.34 -14.33
N ILE A 204 -27.36 9.63 -13.34
CA ILE A 204 -26.41 8.53 -13.54
C ILE A 204 -27.20 7.29 -14.01
N GLN A 205 -27.09 6.97 -15.29
CA GLN A 205 -27.78 5.83 -15.92
C GLN A 205 -26.95 4.56 -15.90
N ASN A 206 -25.62 4.68 -15.78
CA ASN A 206 -24.72 3.55 -15.72
C ASN A 206 -23.75 3.65 -14.54
N TYR A 207 -23.47 2.53 -13.90
CA TYR A 207 -22.45 2.46 -12.88
C TYR A 207 -21.80 1.08 -12.87
N LEU A 208 -20.58 0.99 -12.35
CA LEU A 208 -19.91 -0.26 -12.05
C LEU A 208 -19.17 -0.11 -10.72
N GLY A 209 -19.33 -1.07 -9.82
CA GLY A 209 -18.46 -1.21 -8.66
C GLY A 209 -17.62 -2.48 -8.79
N LEU A 210 -16.31 -2.35 -8.61
CA LEU A 210 -15.37 -3.48 -8.57
C LEU A 210 -14.80 -3.62 -7.18
N ASP A 211 -14.79 -4.83 -6.64
CA ASP A 211 -14.07 -5.16 -5.40
C ASP A 211 -13.62 -6.62 -5.43
N ILE A 212 -12.50 -6.93 -4.78
CA ILE A 212 -11.98 -8.30 -4.70
C ILE A 212 -12.80 -9.18 -3.74
N ASN A 213 -13.59 -8.59 -2.85
CA ASN A 213 -14.34 -9.27 -1.81
C ASN A 213 -15.72 -9.74 -2.28
N GLN A 214 -15.82 -11.04 -2.56
CA GLN A 214 -17.05 -11.67 -3.03
C GLN A 214 -18.23 -11.50 -2.07
N ASP A 215 -18.01 -11.57 -0.75
CA ASP A 215 -19.07 -11.42 0.25
C ASP A 215 -19.61 -9.99 0.29
N ALA A 216 -18.73 -8.99 0.17
CA ALA A 216 -19.12 -7.59 0.10
C ALA A 216 -19.92 -7.29 -1.18
N ILE A 217 -19.49 -7.83 -2.31
CA ILE A 217 -20.21 -7.73 -3.58
C ILE A 217 -21.58 -8.41 -3.49
N ASN A 218 -21.67 -9.61 -2.92
CA ASN A 218 -22.95 -10.30 -2.71
C ASN A 218 -23.89 -9.49 -1.81
N TYR A 219 -23.35 -8.95 -0.71
CA TYR A 219 -24.12 -8.10 0.18
C TYR A 219 -24.62 -6.85 -0.54
N GLY A 220 -23.75 -6.10 -1.23
CA GLY A 220 -24.15 -4.88 -1.94
C GLY A 220 -25.19 -5.13 -3.03
N ASN A 221 -25.03 -6.21 -3.81
CA ASN A 221 -26.06 -6.65 -4.78
C ASN A 221 -27.40 -6.95 -4.09
N SER A 222 -27.38 -7.62 -2.92
CA SER A 222 -28.61 -7.89 -2.14
C SER A 222 -29.31 -6.62 -1.63
N GLN A 223 -28.59 -5.49 -1.58
CA GLN A 223 -29.11 -4.17 -1.21
C GLN A 223 -29.59 -3.34 -2.42
N GLY A 224 -29.67 -3.94 -3.61
CA GLY A 224 -30.17 -3.29 -4.83
C GLY A 224 -29.11 -2.65 -5.73
N LEU A 225 -27.82 -2.85 -5.45
CA LEU A 225 -26.74 -2.40 -6.33
C LEU A 225 -26.36 -3.49 -7.34
N GLU A 226 -27.17 -3.69 -8.37
CA GLU A 226 -27.06 -4.80 -9.33
C GLU A 226 -25.79 -4.82 -10.21
N LYS A 227 -25.02 -3.72 -10.25
CA LYS A 227 -23.80 -3.59 -11.08
C LYS A 227 -22.51 -3.64 -10.26
N LEU A 228 -22.52 -4.34 -9.13
CA LEU A 228 -21.30 -4.69 -8.39
C LEU A 228 -20.73 -6.02 -8.90
N ARG A 229 -19.42 -6.09 -9.16
CA ARG A 229 -18.73 -7.28 -9.68
C ARG A 229 -17.47 -7.56 -8.87
N VAL A 230 -17.16 -8.84 -8.73
CA VAL A 230 -15.86 -9.24 -8.20
C VAL A 230 -14.80 -8.95 -9.25
N GLY A 231 -13.75 -8.24 -8.85
CA GLY A 231 -12.65 -7.90 -9.71
C GLY A 231 -11.51 -7.25 -8.93
N ASP A 232 -10.30 -7.44 -9.42
CA ASP A 232 -9.09 -6.80 -8.90
C ASP A 232 -8.49 -5.85 -9.94
N GLU A 233 -7.24 -5.45 -9.78
CA GLU A 233 -6.56 -4.51 -10.68
C GLU A 233 -6.52 -5.02 -12.13
N SER A 234 -6.49 -6.35 -12.34
CA SER A 234 -6.47 -6.94 -13.67
C SER A 234 -7.78 -6.72 -14.42
N SER A 235 -8.90 -6.65 -13.70
CA SER A 235 -10.24 -6.41 -14.28
C SER A 235 -10.37 -5.03 -14.93
N LEU A 236 -9.50 -4.08 -14.58
CA LEU A 236 -9.50 -2.74 -15.19
C LEU A 236 -8.99 -2.77 -16.64
N ILE A 237 -8.17 -3.75 -17.01
CA ILE A 237 -7.56 -3.85 -18.35
C ILE A 237 -8.64 -4.07 -19.42
N ASP A 238 -9.67 -4.84 -19.09
CA ASP A 238 -10.77 -5.20 -20.01
C ASP A 238 -11.77 -4.06 -20.24
N ILE A 239 -11.66 -2.98 -19.46
CA ILE A 239 -12.56 -1.83 -19.60
C ILE A 239 -11.97 -0.87 -20.62
N SER A 240 -12.77 -0.50 -21.63
CA SER A 240 -12.34 0.40 -22.71
C SER A 240 -12.00 1.81 -22.21
N SER A 241 -11.11 2.51 -22.93
CA SER A 241 -10.79 3.90 -22.62
C SER A 241 -12.01 4.80 -22.77
N GLY A 242 -12.21 5.74 -21.84
CA GLY A 242 -13.36 6.65 -21.84
C GLY A 242 -14.72 5.97 -21.70
N ALA A 243 -14.77 4.75 -21.13
CA ALA A 243 -16.01 3.99 -20.94
C ALA A 243 -16.94 4.62 -19.88
N TYR A 244 -16.39 5.32 -18.89
CA TYR A 244 -17.13 5.94 -17.80
C TYR A 244 -16.82 7.43 -17.72
N ASP A 245 -17.82 8.28 -17.46
CA ASP A 245 -17.58 9.72 -17.32
C ASP A 245 -16.62 9.99 -16.15
N ILE A 246 -16.83 9.28 -15.04
CA ILE A 246 -16.04 9.43 -13.82
C ILE A 246 -15.58 8.06 -13.31
N CYS A 247 -14.28 7.90 -13.05
CA CYS A 247 -13.78 6.81 -12.19
C CYS A 247 -13.36 7.36 -10.83
N PHE A 248 -13.62 6.62 -9.77
CA PHE A 248 -13.18 7.02 -8.43
C PHE A 248 -12.82 5.84 -7.55
N THR A 249 -12.08 6.13 -6.48
CA THR A 249 -11.73 5.17 -5.42
C THR A 249 -11.64 5.89 -4.08
N VAL A 250 -11.90 5.16 -2.99
CA VAL A 250 -11.87 5.70 -1.62
C VAL A 250 -11.11 4.75 -0.68
N SER A 251 -9.92 5.16 -0.24
CA SER A 251 -9.03 4.42 0.68
C SER A 251 -8.70 3.01 0.18
N VAL A 252 -8.23 2.91 -1.06
CA VAL A 252 -7.86 1.64 -1.72
C VAL A 252 -6.41 1.66 -2.18
N ILE A 253 -5.93 2.81 -2.67
CA ILE A 253 -4.61 2.91 -3.33
C ILE A 253 -3.48 2.58 -2.35
N ASP A 254 -3.63 2.93 -1.07
CA ASP A 254 -2.69 2.60 0.00
C ASP A 254 -2.55 1.09 0.27
N HIS A 255 -3.46 0.28 -0.29
CA HIS A 255 -3.48 -1.17 -0.14
C HIS A 255 -3.02 -1.92 -1.39
N ILE A 256 -2.79 -1.22 -2.50
CA ILE A 256 -2.33 -1.80 -3.76
C ILE A 256 -0.80 -1.76 -3.80
N PRO A 257 -0.10 -2.90 -3.93
CA PRO A 257 1.37 -2.90 -4.00
C PRO A 257 1.94 -2.22 -5.26
N GLN A 258 1.17 -2.20 -6.34
CA GLN A 258 1.50 -1.51 -7.60
C GLN A 258 0.43 -0.46 -7.95
N PRO A 259 0.31 0.62 -7.16
CA PRO A 259 -0.80 1.57 -7.26
C PRO A 259 -0.82 2.34 -8.57
N LEU A 260 0.36 2.56 -9.18
CA LEU A 260 0.50 3.32 -10.42
C LEU A 260 -0.32 2.72 -11.57
N ASN A 261 -0.32 1.39 -11.72
CA ASN A 261 -1.07 0.72 -12.78
C ASN A 261 -2.58 0.87 -12.60
N VAL A 262 -3.07 0.86 -11.36
CA VAL A 262 -4.48 1.13 -11.06
C VAL A 262 -4.83 2.56 -11.43
N VAL A 263 -4.05 3.54 -10.96
CA VAL A 263 -4.30 4.96 -11.23
C VAL A 263 -4.29 5.25 -12.74
N LEU A 264 -3.30 4.74 -13.48
CA LEU A 264 -3.22 4.90 -14.94
C LEU A 264 -4.43 4.29 -15.66
N ASN A 265 -4.91 3.14 -15.21
CA ASN A 265 -6.12 2.54 -15.77
C ASN A 265 -7.39 3.34 -15.43
N LEU A 266 -7.54 3.81 -14.19
CA LEU A 266 -8.69 4.65 -13.81
C LEU A 266 -8.72 5.95 -14.63
N ILE A 267 -7.57 6.59 -14.85
CA ILE A 267 -7.45 7.76 -15.74
C ILE A 267 -7.85 7.40 -17.17
N ARG A 268 -7.32 6.30 -17.72
CA ARG A 268 -7.61 5.83 -19.09
C ARG A 268 -9.11 5.54 -19.30
N ILE A 269 -9.76 4.93 -18.32
CA ILE A 269 -11.17 4.54 -18.36
C ILE A 269 -12.08 5.77 -18.20
N SER A 270 -11.63 6.78 -17.44
CA SER A 270 -12.36 8.03 -17.22
C SER A 270 -12.45 8.88 -18.48
N LYS A 271 -13.64 9.45 -18.72
CA LYS A 271 -13.91 10.37 -19.84
C LYS A 271 -13.72 11.83 -19.45
N LYS A 272 -14.12 12.18 -18.21
CA LYS A 272 -14.12 13.56 -17.70
C LYS A 272 -13.11 13.75 -16.57
N ALA A 273 -13.17 12.89 -15.55
CA ALA A 273 -12.28 13.01 -14.39
C ALA A 273 -12.07 11.67 -13.68
N CYS A 274 -10.93 11.56 -12.99
CA CYS A 274 -10.62 10.50 -12.05
C CYS A 274 -10.44 11.13 -10.66
N LEU A 275 -11.14 10.62 -9.64
CA LEU A 275 -11.08 11.13 -8.28
C LEU A 275 -10.50 10.08 -7.33
N LEU A 276 -9.48 10.47 -6.58
CA LEU A 276 -8.82 9.62 -5.58
C LEU A 276 -9.03 10.25 -4.20
N LEU A 277 -9.54 9.49 -3.24
CA LEU A 277 -9.72 9.93 -1.86
C LEU A 277 -9.10 8.88 -0.94
N GLU A 278 -7.87 9.13 -0.47
CA GLU A 278 -7.11 8.18 0.36
C GLU A 278 -7.09 8.58 1.83
#